data_AF-A0A7W1NSA1-F1
#
_entry.id   AF-A0A7W1NSA1-F1
#
_cell.length_a   1.000
_cell.length_b   1.000
_cell.length_c   1.000
_cell.angle_alpha   90.00
_cell.angle_beta   90.00
_cell.angle_gamma   90.00
#
_symmetry.space_group_name_H-M   'P 1'
#
loop_
_entity.id
_entity.type
_entity.pdbx_description
1 polymer ?
#
loop_
_entity_poly.entity_id
_entity_poly.type
_entity_poly.pdbx_seq_one_letter_code
_entity_poly.pdbx_strand_id
1 'polypeptide(L)'
;FSSYFDDTFVGVYLPLKNQTFSSESDWLNTLALSTMQILSQKDFSLYKLPKQDAEDQDMRRWMMTEYLPEMFAIIRGRRLVWLLDDTGSLIQWIKAGKLPADHFAYLDGLVKQFQNLGIIMAMDSRYEMLIPTMSPLVSVTDVYRLANLTEDETRALIQQPIQNQYRISDDASAAVFAATAGQPRLVQRFGAALYDYMQVTDTPRTILAIEDVKTVSNTVQQQSNTDFRKIWDETGRNERLLLTAITRLMVDDPLTAVNVTAISDWLIESDYPLDLTTINAAVRGLEYDELIENNKGNISFKSSLMQVWLLQNAELQTASTTTVAPPRRGLIAAAIVLALIILVLVFVVSQQPPANQPSSSTAQPTLTLIANP
;
A
#
# COMPACT_ATOMS: atom_id res chain seq x y z
N PHE A 1 16.41 10.51 7.60
CA PHE A 1 16.22 11.95 7.88
C PHE A 1 17.53 12.58 8.37
N SER A 2 18.12 12.12 9.49
CA SER A 2 19.40 12.61 10.02
C SER A 2 20.63 12.45 9.10
N SER A 3 20.55 11.58 8.09
CA SER A 3 21.60 11.42 7.07
C SER A 3 21.62 12.53 6.01
N TYR A 4 20.52 13.28 5.86
CA TYR A 4 20.35 14.29 4.81
C TYR A 4 20.04 15.68 5.35
N PHE A 5 19.47 15.77 6.55
CA PHE A 5 19.19 17.02 7.26
C PHE A 5 20.08 17.12 8.49
N ASP A 6 20.63 18.30 8.70
CA ASP A 6 21.46 18.61 9.87
C ASP A 6 20.60 18.78 11.16
N ASP A 7 21.26 19.14 12.25
CA ASP A 7 20.61 19.33 13.55
C ASP A 7 19.69 20.55 13.63
N THR A 8 19.51 21.31 12.54
CA THR A 8 18.52 22.40 12.48
C THR A 8 17.09 21.88 12.28
N PHE A 9 16.92 20.57 11.98
CA PHE A 9 15.62 19.93 11.80
C PHE A 9 15.33 18.86 12.85
N VAL A 10 14.08 18.80 13.29
CA VAL A 10 13.50 17.71 14.08
C VAL A 10 12.43 17.04 13.24
N GLY A 11 12.77 15.92 12.58
CA GLY A 11 11.84 15.14 11.79
C GLY A 11 11.13 14.08 12.64
N VAL A 12 9.80 14.06 12.63
CA VAL A 12 8.97 13.07 13.32
C VAL A 12 8.21 12.28 12.27
N TYR A 13 8.47 10.97 12.18
CA TYR A 13 7.82 10.08 11.20
C TYR A 13 6.60 9.39 11.81
N LEU A 14 5.47 9.46 11.09
CA LEU A 14 4.20 8.87 11.49
C LEU A 14 3.63 8.00 10.35
N PRO A 15 3.71 6.65 10.44
CA PRO A 15 3.13 5.74 9.46
C PRO A 15 1.63 5.55 9.72
N LEU A 16 0.77 6.33 9.07
CA LEU A 16 -0.65 6.44 9.44
C LEU A 16 -1.45 5.17 9.21
N LYS A 17 -1.12 4.37 8.19
CA LYS A 17 -1.83 3.13 7.87
C LYS A 17 -1.79 2.09 9.00
N ASN A 18 -0.76 2.14 9.84
CA ASN A 18 -0.58 1.23 10.97
C ASN A 18 -1.12 1.79 12.28
N GLN A 19 -1.64 3.04 12.27
CA GLN A 19 -2.19 3.67 13.47
C GLN A 19 -3.66 3.32 13.62
N THR A 20 -4.05 3.07 14.86
CA THR A 20 -5.44 2.91 15.25
C THR A 20 -5.76 3.94 16.31
N PHE A 21 -6.83 4.71 16.07
CA PHE A 21 -7.37 5.61 17.08
C PHE A 21 -8.90 5.65 17.00
N SER A 22 -9.49 6.15 18.08
CA SER A 22 -10.95 6.21 18.27
C SER A 22 -11.49 7.63 18.12
N SER A 23 -10.66 8.65 18.30
CA SER A 23 -11.04 10.07 18.25
C SER A 23 -9.93 10.98 17.72
N GLU A 24 -10.26 12.23 17.40
CA GLU A 24 -9.26 13.26 17.09
C GLU A 24 -8.32 13.54 18.27
N SER A 25 -8.83 13.49 19.51
CA SER A 25 -8.00 13.66 20.69
C SER A 25 -6.92 12.59 20.77
N ASP A 26 -7.26 11.34 20.51
CA ASP A 26 -6.27 10.25 20.46
C ASP A 26 -5.21 10.51 19.38
N TRP A 27 -5.62 10.95 18.18
CA TRP A 27 -4.72 11.25 17.07
C TRP A 27 -3.74 12.37 17.41
N LEU A 28 -4.22 13.50 17.93
CA LEU A 28 -3.38 14.63 18.31
C LEU A 28 -2.47 14.28 19.50
N ASN A 29 -2.94 13.44 20.43
CA ASN A 29 -2.08 12.91 21.49
C ASN A 29 -0.95 12.03 20.92
N THR A 30 -1.26 11.13 19.98
CA THR A 30 -0.25 10.32 19.30
C THR A 30 0.80 11.21 18.64
N LEU A 31 0.38 12.29 17.98
CA LEU A 31 1.29 13.26 17.36
C LEU A 31 2.22 13.95 18.37
N ALA A 32 1.68 14.37 19.51
CA ALA A 32 2.46 14.95 20.60
C ALA A 32 3.44 13.94 21.21
N LEU A 33 2.99 12.71 21.48
CA LEU A 33 3.82 11.65 22.06
C LEU A 33 4.94 11.23 21.11
N SER A 34 4.66 11.05 19.82
CA SER A 34 5.68 10.76 18.81
C SER A 34 6.72 11.88 18.72
N THR A 35 6.28 13.14 18.80
CA THR A 35 7.19 14.29 18.83
C THR A 35 8.06 14.27 20.10
N MET A 36 7.47 14.05 21.28
CA MET A 36 8.21 13.92 22.54
C MET A 36 9.23 12.79 22.52
N GLN A 37 8.89 11.65 21.94
CA GLN A 37 9.80 10.51 21.81
C GLN A 37 11.05 10.89 21.01
N ILE A 38 10.88 11.56 19.86
CA ILE A 38 12.01 12.02 19.04
C ILE A 38 12.84 13.08 19.77
N LEU A 39 12.19 14.00 20.48
CA LEU A 39 12.90 15.00 21.28
C LEU A 39 13.72 14.37 22.42
N SER A 40 13.16 13.37 23.09
CA SER A 40 13.88 12.61 24.12
C SER A 40 15.08 11.86 23.55
N GLN A 41 14.96 11.28 22.35
CA GLN A 41 16.07 10.59 21.68
C GLN A 41 17.20 11.55 21.25
N LYS A 42 16.89 12.84 21.12
CA LYS A 42 17.85 13.92 20.83
C LYS A 42 18.29 14.67 22.09
N ASP A 43 18.08 14.09 23.27
CA ASP A 43 18.49 14.64 24.57
C ASP A 43 17.89 16.02 24.92
N PHE A 44 16.73 16.37 24.35
CA PHE A 44 16.00 17.56 24.76
C PHE A 44 15.32 17.35 26.12
N SER A 45 15.33 18.41 26.93
CA SER A 45 14.72 18.39 28.26
C SER A 45 13.21 18.60 28.18
N LEU A 46 12.43 17.55 28.47
CA LEU A 46 10.97 17.55 28.30
C LEU A 46 10.17 18.00 29.53
N TYR A 47 10.83 18.31 30.66
CA TYR A 47 10.14 18.62 31.92
C TYR A 47 9.22 19.85 31.85
N LYS A 48 9.47 20.75 30.90
CA LYS A 48 8.67 21.97 30.67
C LYS A 48 7.46 21.74 29.78
N LEU A 49 7.37 20.59 29.09
CA LEU A 49 6.23 20.33 28.24
C LEU A 49 4.98 20.16 29.11
N PRO A 50 3.89 20.86 28.78
CA PRO A 50 2.64 20.71 29.50
C PRO A 50 2.16 19.27 29.32
N LYS A 51 1.61 18.70 30.40
CA LYS A 51 0.82 17.47 30.30
C LYS A 51 -0.60 17.88 29.96
N GLN A 52 -1.25 17.12 29.11
CA GLN A 52 -2.69 17.30 28.92
C GLN A 52 -3.39 16.99 30.25
N ASP A 53 -4.24 17.91 30.70
CA ASP A 53 -5.12 17.65 31.84
C ASP A 53 -6.19 16.63 31.44
N ALA A 54 -6.46 15.65 32.29
CA ALA A 54 -7.49 14.65 32.04
C ALA A 54 -8.90 15.26 32.03
N GLU A 55 -9.08 16.44 32.63
CA GLU A 55 -10.35 17.17 32.67
C GLU A 55 -10.57 18.05 31.42
N ASP A 56 -9.50 18.40 30.70
CA ASP A 56 -9.57 19.24 29.50
C ASP A 56 -9.81 18.40 28.24
N GLN A 57 -11.00 18.56 27.67
CA GLN A 57 -11.43 17.79 26.50
C GLN A 57 -11.00 18.41 25.17
N ASP A 58 -10.49 19.66 25.16
CA ASP A 58 -10.12 20.35 23.93
C ASP A 58 -8.64 20.17 23.59
N MET A 59 -8.34 19.01 23.02
CA MET A 59 -7.00 18.66 22.56
C MET A 59 -6.47 19.62 21.49
N ARG A 60 -7.34 20.19 20.64
CA ARG A 60 -6.92 21.14 19.60
C ARG A 60 -6.36 22.41 20.22
N ARG A 61 -7.09 22.97 21.20
CA ARG A 61 -6.65 24.14 21.95
C ARG A 61 -5.36 23.85 22.71
N TRP A 62 -5.30 22.77 23.49
CA TRP A 62 -4.09 22.40 24.24
C TRP A 62 -2.84 22.29 23.35
N MET A 63 -2.96 21.58 22.22
CA MET A 63 -1.86 21.41 21.27
C MET A 63 -1.36 22.78 20.76
N MET A 64 -2.30 23.66 20.41
CA MET A 64 -2.03 24.97 19.80
C MET A 64 -1.53 26.03 20.80
N THR A 65 -2.10 26.08 22.00
CA THR A 65 -1.84 27.19 22.95
C THR A 65 -0.83 26.85 24.03
N GLU A 66 -0.59 25.58 24.30
CA GLU A 66 0.25 25.14 25.42
C GLU A 66 1.41 24.28 24.93
N TYR A 67 1.13 23.17 24.25
CA TYR A 67 2.15 22.18 23.88
C TYR A 67 3.15 22.70 22.83
N LEU A 68 2.68 23.14 21.66
CA LEU A 68 3.56 23.59 20.57
C LEU A 68 4.42 24.81 20.95
N PRO A 69 3.90 25.85 21.63
CA PRO A 69 4.73 26.97 22.09
C PRO A 69 5.91 26.54 22.97
N GLU A 70 5.67 25.70 23.98
CA GLU A 70 6.74 25.19 24.87
C GLU A 70 7.70 24.27 24.13
N MET A 71 7.18 23.44 23.23
CA MET A 71 8.00 22.60 22.36
C MET A 71 8.95 23.44 21.49
N PHE A 72 8.46 24.53 20.88
CA PHE A 72 9.31 25.43 20.09
C PHE A 72 10.36 26.16 20.94
N ALA A 73 10.03 26.50 22.18
CA ALA A 73 10.99 27.04 23.14
C ALA A 73 12.10 26.02 23.47
N ILE A 74 11.77 24.73 23.59
CA ILE A 74 12.71 23.64 23.84
C ILE A 74 13.64 23.41 22.66
N ILE A 75 13.13 23.38 21.42
CA ILE A 75 13.95 23.09 20.24
C ILE A 75 14.77 24.30 19.76
N ARG A 76 14.55 25.49 20.35
CA ARG A 76 15.38 26.71 20.19
C ARG A 76 15.54 27.16 18.73
N GLY A 77 14.42 27.34 18.03
CA GLY A 77 14.41 27.85 16.65
C GLY A 77 14.72 26.81 15.57
N ARG A 78 14.93 25.55 15.93
CA ARG A 78 14.94 24.44 14.97
C ARG A 78 13.57 24.27 14.32
N ARG A 79 13.56 23.71 13.11
CA ARG A 79 12.33 23.39 12.39
C ARG A 79 11.81 22.03 12.80
N LEU A 80 10.57 21.96 13.28
CA LEU A 80 9.84 20.71 13.47
C LEU A 80 9.21 20.33 12.13
N VAL A 81 9.39 19.08 11.70
CA VAL A 81 8.76 18.55 10.49
C VAL A 81 8.03 17.25 10.81
N TRP A 82 6.71 17.26 10.67
CA TRP A 82 5.89 16.04 10.74
C TRP A 82 5.87 15.37 9.36
N LEU A 83 6.37 14.14 9.28
CA LEU A 83 6.40 13.30 8.09
C LEU A 83 5.26 12.30 8.20
N LEU A 84 4.12 12.61 7.56
CA LEU A 84 2.91 11.80 7.60
C LEU A 84 2.90 10.86 6.39
N ASP A 85 3.09 9.57 6.63
CA ASP A 85 3.07 8.56 5.59
C ASP A 85 1.69 7.90 5.50
N ASP A 86 1.28 7.44 4.32
CA ASP A 86 -0.06 6.94 4.04
C ASP A 86 -1.20 7.94 4.40
N THR A 87 -1.05 9.20 4.00
CA THR A 87 -1.98 10.31 4.32
C THR A 87 -3.40 10.10 3.79
N GLY A 88 -3.59 9.21 2.81
CA GLY A 88 -4.92 8.74 2.39
C GLY A 88 -5.76 8.22 3.58
N SER A 89 -5.12 7.74 4.65
CA SER A 89 -5.78 7.31 5.89
C SER A 89 -6.49 8.48 6.61
N LEU A 90 -5.93 9.70 6.62
CA LEU A 90 -6.59 10.88 7.21
C LEU A 90 -7.93 11.16 6.54
N ILE A 91 -7.96 11.11 5.20
CA ILE A 91 -9.21 11.32 4.44
C ILE A 91 -10.24 10.25 4.79
N GLN A 92 -9.81 8.99 4.91
CA GLN A 92 -10.70 7.90 5.31
C GLN A 92 -11.23 8.09 6.73
N TRP A 93 -10.41 8.56 7.66
CA TRP A 93 -10.82 8.82 9.05
C TRP A 93 -11.81 9.98 9.15
N ILE A 94 -11.67 11.03 8.33
CA ILE A 94 -12.67 12.10 8.21
C ILE A 94 -13.99 11.54 7.67
N LYS A 95 -13.94 10.76 6.57
CA LYS A 95 -15.14 10.13 5.98
C LYS A 95 -15.85 9.19 6.96
N ALA A 96 -15.09 8.51 7.82
CA ALA A 96 -15.61 7.63 8.86
C ALA A 96 -16.07 8.37 10.13
N GLY A 97 -15.96 9.71 10.18
CA GLY A 97 -16.35 10.52 11.33
C GLY A 97 -15.42 10.42 12.55
N LYS A 98 -14.22 9.82 12.40
CA LYS A 98 -13.22 9.75 13.47
C LYS A 98 -12.45 11.06 13.65
N LEU A 99 -12.32 11.81 12.57
CA LEU A 99 -11.76 13.16 12.55
C LEU A 99 -12.84 14.15 12.08
N PRO A 100 -12.86 15.37 12.61
CA PRO A 100 -13.74 16.42 12.10
C PRO A 100 -13.46 16.77 10.64
N ALA A 101 -14.48 17.26 9.93
CA ALA A 101 -14.37 17.64 8.52
C ALA A 101 -13.39 18.80 8.26
N ASP A 102 -13.15 19.64 9.27
CA ASP A 102 -12.24 20.79 9.21
C ASP A 102 -10.81 20.45 9.67
N HIS A 103 -10.47 19.17 9.88
CA HIS A 103 -9.17 18.77 10.43
C HIS A 103 -7.97 19.33 9.63
N PHE A 104 -8.05 19.35 8.30
CA PHE A 104 -6.99 19.95 7.48
C PHE A 104 -6.90 21.47 7.66
N ALA A 105 -8.02 22.17 7.86
CA ALA A 105 -8.01 23.60 8.16
C ALA A 105 -7.39 23.87 9.55
N TYR A 106 -7.60 22.99 10.51
CA TYR A 106 -6.92 23.05 11.81
C TYR A 106 -5.40 22.90 11.66
N LEU A 107 -4.92 21.89 10.93
CA LEU A 107 -3.49 21.68 10.69
C LEU A 107 -2.85 22.85 9.92
N ASP A 108 -3.55 23.43 8.94
CA ASP A 108 -3.12 24.63 8.23
C ASP A 108 -2.97 25.82 9.20
N GLY A 109 -3.92 25.99 10.13
CA GLY A 109 -3.83 26.98 11.20
C GLY A 109 -2.57 26.83 12.05
N LEU A 110 -2.18 25.59 12.39
CA LEU A 110 -0.93 25.32 13.12
C LEU A 110 0.30 25.75 12.32
N VAL A 111 0.39 25.36 11.04
CA VAL A 111 1.53 25.72 10.18
C VAL A 111 1.65 27.25 10.01
N LYS A 112 0.52 27.96 9.89
CA LYS A 112 0.49 29.43 9.80
C LYS A 112 0.92 30.12 11.10
N GLN A 113 0.47 29.60 12.24
CA GLN A 113 0.85 30.15 13.55
C GLN A 113 2.32 29.88 13.87
N PHE A 114 2.81 28.69 13.55
CA PHE A 114 4.16 28.25 13.87
C PHE A 114 5.00 28.14 12.60
N GLN A 115 5.68 29.23 12.21
CA GLN A 115 6.48 29.28 10.97
C GLN A 115 7.61 28.24 10.89
N ASN A 116 8.04 27.71 12.04
CA ASN A 116 9.03 26.63 12.14
C ASN A 116 8.39 25.22 12.17
N LEU A 117 7.09 25.10 11.92
CA LEU A 117 6.39 23.83 11.70
C LEU A 117 6.27 23.56 10.21
N GLY A 118 6.70 22.39 9.77
CA GLY A 118 6.41 21.85 8.45
C GLY A 118 5.64 20.53 8.56
N ILE A 119 4.80 20.26 7.56
CA ILE A 119 4.15 18.97 7.39
C ILE A 119 4.49 18.48 5.98
N ILE A 120 5.04 17.28 5.89
CA ILE A 120 5.28 16.57 4.63
C ILE A 120 4.37 15.36 4.62
N MET A 121 3.59 15.21 3.56
CA MET A 121 2.61 14.14 3.43
C MET A 121 2.98 13.25 2.25
N ALA A 122 3.12 11.95 2.51
CA ALA A 122 3.24 10.93 1.48
C ALA A 122 1.89 10.20 1.34
N MET A 123 1.55 9.87 0.09
CA MET A 123 0.27 9.29 -0.27
C MET A 123 0.42 8.48 -1.55
N ASP A 124 -0.33 7.39 -1.63
CA ASP A 124 -0.48 6.55 -2.82
C ASP A 124 -1.23 7.31 -3.94
N SER A 125 -0.79 7.16 -5.20
CA SER A 125 -1.35 7.87 -6.36
C SER A 125 -2.83 7.62 -6.55
N ARG A 126 -3.38 6.49 -6.08
CA ARG A 126 -4.83 6.21 -6.14
C ARG A 126 -5.69 7.23 -5.40
N TYR A 127 -5.09 7.96 -4.45
CA TYR A 127 -5.77 9.01 -3.69
C TYR A 127 -5.53 10.41 -4.24
N GLU A 128 -4.83 10.55 -5.36
CA GLU A 128 -4.46 11.84 -5.94
C GLU A 128 -5.69 12.71 -6.26
N MET A 129 -6.76 12.09 -6.77
CA MET A 129 -8.04 12.78 -7.00
C MET A 129 -8.68 13.36 -5.72
N LEU A 130 -8.23 12.92 -4.54
CA LEU A 130 -8.72 13.41 -3.25
C LEU A 130 -7.85 14.53 -2.66
N ILE A 131 -6.72 14.89 -3.28
CA ILE A 131 -5.88 16.01 -2.83
C ILE A 131 -6.67 17.30 -2.58
N PRO A 132 -7.64 17.71 -3.45
CA PRO A 132 -8.42 18.93 -3.20
C PRO A 132 -9.19 18.93 -1.86
N THR A 133 -9.49 17.74 -1.30
CA THR A 133 -10.16 17.63 0.01
C THR A 133 -9.25 17.99 1.18
N MET A 134 -7.94 18.10 0.96
CA MET A 134 -6.95 18.52 1.95
C MET A 134 -6.78 20.04 2.01
N SER A 135 -7.49 20.81 1.18
CA SER A 135 -7.51 22.26 1.27
C SER A 135 -8.08 22.71 2.63
N PRO A 136 -7.50 23.73 3.29
CA PRO A 136 -6.46 24.65 2.82
C PRO A 136 -5.01 24.20 3.06
N LEU A 137 -4.77 23.05 3.71
CA LEU A 137 -3.41 22.61 4.07
C LEU A 137 -2.51 22.35 2.86
N VAL A 138 -3.09 21.86 1.75
CA VAL A 138 -2.36 21.52 0.53
C VAL A 138 -2.94 22.28 -0.66
N SER A 139 -2.08 22.97 -1.41
CA SER A 139 -2.39 23.44 -2.76
C SER A 139 -1.95 22.43 -3.80
N VAL A 140 -2.58 22.46 -4.98
CA VAL A 140 -2.17 21.64 -6.16
C VAL A 140 -0.72 21.95 -6.57
N THR A 141 -0.24 23.17 -6.31
CA THR A 141 1.14 23.57 -6.57
C THR A 141 2.15 22.96 -5.60
N ASP A 142 1.70 22.42 -4.48
CA ASP A 142 2.55 21.83 -3.44
C ASP A 142 2.72 20.32 -3.62
N VAL A 143 2.12 19.76 -4.67
CA VAL A 143 2.14 18.33 -4.96
C VAL A 143 3.35 18.00 -5.82
N TYR A 144 4.19 17.13 -5.31
CA TYR A 144 5.28 16.53 -6.08
C TYR A 144 4.99 15.04 -6.31
N ARG A 145 4.78 14.66 -7.57
CA ARG A 145 4.56 13.28 -7.96
C ARG A 145 5.90 12.59 -8.21
N LEU A 146 6.13 11.49 -7.51
CA LEU A 146 7.27 10.60 -7.79
C LEU A 146 6.93 9.72 -9.00
N ALA A 147 7.73 9.86 -10.06
CA ALA A 147 7.67 9.01 -11.24
C ALA A 147 8.68 7.86 -11.13
N ASN A 148 8.61 6.91 -12.06
CA ASN A 148 9.68 5.95 -12.27
C ASN A 148 11.01 6.65 -12.60
N LEU A 149 12.11 5.95 -12.33
CA LEU A 149 13.45 6.45 -12.61
C LEU A 149 13.64 6.61 -14.13
N THR A 150 14.37 7.64 -14.52
CA THR A 150 14.91 7.74 -15.88
C THR A 150 15.97 6.67 -16.14
N GLU A 151 16.38 6.51 -17.40
CA GLU A 151 17.47 5.59 -17.75
C GLU A 151 18.78 5.94 -17.03
N ASP A 152 19.11 7.23 -16.92
CA ASP A 152 20.31 7.70 -16.23
C ASP A 152 20.24 7.48 -14.71
N GLU A 153 19.08 7.70 -14.10
CA GLU A 153 18.86 7.41 -12.68
C GLU A 153 18.89 5.90 -12.40
N THR A 154 18.35 5.08 -13.32
CA THR A 154 18.43 3.62 -13.24
C THR A 154 19.87 3.14 -13.29
N ARG A 155 20.65 3.68 -14.24
CA ARG A 155 22.10 3.43 -14.37
C ARG A 155 22.84 3.82 -13.08
N ALA A 156 22.59 5.02 -12.57
CA ALA A 156 23.20 5.52 -11.34
C ALA A 156 22.87 4.60 -10.15
N LEU A 157 21.61 4.19 -10.00
CA LEU A 157 21.15 3.36 -8.89
C LEU A 157 21.82 1.99 -8.85
N ILE A 158 22.06 1.36 -10.00
CA ILE A 158 22.69 0.03 -10.05
C ILE A 158 24.23 0.07 -10.10
N GLN A 159 24.84 1.18 -10.56
CA GLN A 159 26.29 1.28 -10.71
C GLN A 159 26.98 1.95 -9.52
N GLN A 160 26.45 3.06 -8.99
CA GLN A 160 27.14 3.84 -7.96
C GLN A 160 27.43 3.05 -6.67
N PRO A 161 26.51 2.21 -6.15
CA PRO A 161 26.79 1.45 -4.93
C PRO A 161 27.93 0.44 -5.06
N ILE A 162 28.24 -0.02 -6.28
CA ILE A 162 29.19 -1.11 -6.56
C ILE A 162 30.43 -0.68 -7.34
N GLN A 163 30.60 0.62 -7.60
CA GLN A 163 31.66 1.18 -8.47
C GLN A 163 33.10 0.76 -8.13
N ASN A 164 33.34 0.33 -6.89
CA ASN A 164 34.66 -0.10 -6.40
C ASN A 164 34.84 -1.64 -6.41
N GLN A 165 33.83 -2.41 -6.83
CA GLN A 165 33.83 -3.88 -6.81
C GLN A 165 33.84 -4.47 -8.22
N TYR A 166 32.89 -4.05 -9.06
CA TYR A 166 32.78 -4.43 -10.47
C TYR A 166 32.05 -3.33 -11.23
N ARG A 167 31.97 -3.46 -12.56
CA ARG A 167 31.22 -2.53 -13.43
C ARG A 167 30.04 -3.25 -14.06
N ILE A 168 28.98 -2.50 -14.34
CA ILE A 168 27.87 -2.96 -15.18
C ILE A 168 28.00 -2.18 -16.48
N SER A 169 27.95 -2.84 -17.64
CA SER A 169 28.04 -2.15 -18.93
C SER A 169 26.83 -1.23 -19.14
N ASP A 170 26.97 -0.23 -20.02
CA ASP A 170 25.85 0.65 -20.39
C ASP A 170 24.71 -0.16 -21.02
N ASP A 171 25.01 -1.11 -21.91
CA ASP A 171 24.00 -2.00 -22.52
C ASP A 171 23.26 -2.86 -21.48
N ALA A 172 23.97 -3.33 -20.45
CA ALA A 172 23.34 -4.06 -19.35
C ALA A 172 22.43 -3.15 -18.51
N SER A 173 22.84 -1.90 -18.31
CA SER A 173 22.04 -0.91 -17.57
C SER A 173 20.78 -0.52 -18.35
N ALA A 174 20.90 -0.32 -19.68
CA ALA A 174 19.78 -0.10 -20.58
C ALA A 174 18.83 -1.31 -20.62
N ALA A 175 19.37 -2.54 -20.59
CA ALA A 175 18.56 -3.75 -20.50
C ALA A 175 17.78 -3.85 -19.18
N VAL A 176 18.38 -3.45 -18.05
CA VAL A 176 17.67 -3.35 -16.76
C VAL A 176 16.58 -2.28 -16.83
N PHE A 177 16.86 -1.12 -17.42
CA PHE A 177 15.85 -0.07 -17.62
C PHE A 177 14.67 -0.56 -18.46
N ALA A 178 14.91 -1.17 -19.62
CA ALA A 178 13.88 -1.74 -20.49
C ALA A 178 13.07 -2.87 -19.80
N ALA A 179 13.73 -3.65 -18.94
CA ALA A 179 13.06 -4.70 -18.16
C ALA A 179 12.10 -4.13 -17.11
N THR A 180 12.47 -3.00 -16.50
CA THR A 180 11.82 -2.47 -15.29
C THR A 180 10.99 -1.22 -15.50
N ALA A 181 11.10 -0.57 -16.66
CA ALA A 181 10.62 0.79 -16.89
C ALA A 181 11.14 1.82 -15.87
N GLY A 182 12.30 1.55 -15.23
CA GLY A 182 12.82 2.39 -14.16
C GLY A 182 12.04 2.28 -12.83
N GLN A 183 11.15 1.30 -12.65
CA GLN A 183 10.44 1.13 -11.39
C GLN A 183 11.45 0.86 -10.25
N PRO A 184 11.58 1.74 -9.23
CA PRO A 184 12.69 1.70 -8.29
C PRO A 184 12.90 0.34 -7.60
N ARG A 185 11.80 -0.32 -7.21
CA ARG A 185 11.83 -1.62 -6.55
C ARG A 185 12.34 -2.74 -7.46
N LEU A 186 11.96 -2.74 -8.74
CA LEU A 186 12.44 -3.74 -9.69
C LEU A 186 13.91 -3.49 -10.04
N VAL A 187 14.30 -2.23 -10.22
CA VAL A 187 15.71 -1.85 -10.46
C VAL A 187 16.59 -2.33 -9.30
N GLN A 188 16.16 -2.12 -8.05
CA GLN A 188 16.86 -2.62 -6.87
C GLN A 188 16.95 -4.15 -6.83
N ARG A 189 15.88 -4.87 -7.20
CA ARG A 189 15.92 -6.34 -7.30
C ARG A 189 16.90 -6.83 -8.35
N PHE A 190 16.99 -6.15 -9.50
CA PHE A 190 18.04 -6.44 -10.47
C PHE A 190 19.43 -6.19 -9.89
N GLY A 191 19.65 -5.06 -9.22
CA GLY A 191 20.92 -4.76 -8.56
C GLY A 191 21.33 -5.86 -7.57
N ALA A 192 20.40 -6.31 -6.73
CA ALA A 192 20.63 -7.40 -5.78
C ALA A 192 20.91 -8.74 -6.49
N ALA A 193 20.10 -9.11 -7.48
CA ALA A 193 20.28 -10.38 -8.20
C ALA A 193 21.59 -10.43 -9.00
N LEU A 194 22.00 -9.31 -9.60
CA LEU A 194 23.29 -9.19 -10.29
C LEU A 194 24.46 -9.30 -9.30
N TYR A 195 24.33 -8.69 -8.11
CA TYR A 195 25.31 -8.83 -7.05
C TYR A 195 25.44 -10.29 -6.59
N ASP A 196 24.33 -10.95 -6.30
CA ASP A 196 24.32 -12.35 -5.88
C ASP A 196 24.91 -13.27 -6.96
N TYR A 197 24.56 -13.05 -8.22
CA TYR A 197 25.11 -13.78 -9.36
C TYR A 197 26.64 -13.63 -9.47
N MET A 198 27.17 -12.43 -9.20
CA MET A 198 28.61 -12.18 -9.15
C MET A 198 29.31 -12.94 -8.01
N GLN A 199 28.66 -13.09 -6.84
CA GLN A 199 29.27 -13.78 -5.69
C GLN A 199 29.39 -15.30 -5.89
N VAL A 200 28.50 -15.90 -6.68
CA VAL A 200 28.45 -17.37 -6.89
C VAL A 200 29.25 -17.81 -8.11
N THR A 201 29.67 -16.88 -8.98
CA THR A 201 30.41 -17.22 -10.20
C THR A 201 31.89 -17.47 -9.90
N ASP A 202 32.36 -18.70 -10.16
CA ASP A 202 33.77 -19.12 -9.93
C ASP A 202 34.80 -18.31 -10.73
N THR A 203 34.36 -17.67 -11.82
CA THR A 203 35.23 -16.82 -12.65
C THR A 203 35.13 -15.37 -12.17
N PRO A 204 36.22 -14.78 -11.66
CA PRO A 204 36.21 -13.38 -11.26
C PRO A 204 35.97 -12.50 -12.50
N ARG A 205 34.78 -11.90 -12.58
CA ARG A 205 34.42 -10.94 -13.62
C ARG A 205 34.56 -9.52 -13.07
N THR A 206 35.06 -8.62 -13.90
CA THR A 206 35.13 -7.19 -13.55
C THR A 206 34.02 -6.38 -14.20
N ILE A 207 33.33 -6.95 -15.19
CA ILE A 207 32.27 -6.30 -15.96
C ILE A 207 31.11 -7.29 -16.15
N LEU A 208 29.90 -6.85 -15.81
CA LEU A 208 28.64 -7.51 -16.13
C LEU A 208 28.06 -6.97 -17.44
N ALA A 209 27.64 -7.88 -18.31
CA ALA A 209 27.10 -7.58 -19.63
C ALA A 209 25.60 -7.93 -19.73
N ILE A 210 25.00 -7.64 -20.89
CA ILE A 210 23.57 -7.89 -21.14
C ILE A 210 23.14 -9.34 -20.91
N GLU A 211 24.01 -10.31 -21.18
CA GLU A 211 23.72 -11.74 -20.96
C GLU A 211 23.58 -12.08 -19.47
N ASP A 212 24.26 -11.35 -18.60
CA ASP A 212 24.13 -11.53 -17.15
C ASP A 212 22.78 -11.00 -16.65
N VAL A 213 22.29 -9.90 -17.25
CA VAL A 213 20.93 -9.38 -16.99
C VAL A 213 19.89 -10.43 -17.38
N LYS A 214 20.00 -11.02 -18.59
CA LYS A 214 19.10 -12.09 -19.03
C LYS A 214 19.11 -13.29 -18.10
N THR A 215 20.28 -13.65 -17.59
CA THR A 215 20.47 -14.78 -16.67
C THR A 215 19.69 -14.57 -15.36
N VAL A 216 19.69 -13.34 -14.82
CA VAL A 216 18.99 -13.03 -13.56
C VAL A 216 17.52 -12.64 -13.74
N SER A 217 17.08 -12.31 -14.96
CA SER A 217 15.72 -11.82 -15.23
C SER A 217 14.61 -12.74 -14.71
N ASN A 218 14.73 -14.06 -14.88
CA ASN A 218 13.72 -15.00 -14.40
C ASN A 218 13.61 -14.98 -12.86
N THR A 219 14.75 -14.91 -12.16
CA THR A 219 14.77 -14.78 -10.70
C THR A 219 14.08 -13.49 -10.26
N VAL A 220 14.41 -12.37 -10.89
CA VAL A 220 13.77 -11.07 -10.59
C VAL A 220 12.27 -11.11 -10.86
N GLN A 221 11.85 -11.72 -11.97
CA GLN A 221 10.43 -11.89 -12.31
C GLN A 221 9.68 -12.67 -11.22
N GLN A 222 10.22 -13.82 -10.80
CA GLN A 222 9.62 -14.66 -9.75
C GLN A 222 9.52 -13.92 -8.41
N GLN A 223 10.59 -13.21 -8.01
CA GLN A 223 10.60 -12.38 -6.80
C GLN A 223 9.61 -11.20 -6.85
N SER A 224 9.20 -10.81 -8.06
CA SER A 224 8.31 -9.67 -8.32
C SER A 224 6.86 -10.07 -8.58
N ASN A 225 6.54 -11.37 -8.55
CA ASN A 225 5.20 -11.88 -8.86
C ASN A 225 4.09 -11.24 -8.00
N THR A 226 4.34 -11.04 -6.69
CA THR A 226 3.38 -10.40 -5.79
C THR A 226 3.14 -8.93 -6.13
N ASP A 227 4.14 -8.22 -6.63
CA ASP A 227 3.99 -6.82 -7.00
C ASP A 227 3.25 -6.68 -8.33
N PHE A 228 3.56 -7.51 -9.33
CA PHE A 228 2.81 -7.53 -10.59
C PHE A 228 1.36 -7.95 -10.37
N ARG A 229 1.11 -8.94 -9.52
CA ARG A 229 -0.25 -9.34 -9.11
C ARG A 229 -0.98 -8.16 -8.46
N LYS A 230 -0.33 -7.45 -7.54
CA LYS A 230 -0.92 -6.28 -6.89
C LYS A 230 -1.28 -5.20 -7.90
N ILE A 231 -0.36 -4.85 -8.82
CA ILE A 231 -0.61 -3.88 -9.89
C ILE A 231 -1.84 -4.31 -10.68
N TRP A 232 -1.87 -5.55 -11.17
CA TRP A 232 -3.00 -6.10 -11.90
C TRP A 232 -4.30 -6.02 -11.12
N ASP A 233 -4.29 -6.40 -9.83
CA ASP A 233 -5.46 -6.40 -8.96
C ASP A 233 -5.97 -4.99 -8.61
N GLU A 234 -5.11 -3.97 -8.70
CA GLU A 234 -5.46 -2.57 -8.51
C GLU A 234 -5.87 -1.88 -9.83
N THR A 235 -5.41 -2.36 -10.98
CA THR A 235 -5.81 -1.89 -12.31
C THR A 235 -7.31 -2.09 -12.54
N GLY A 236 -7.99 -1.12 -13.15
CA GLY A 236 -9.42 -1.19 -13.44
C GLY A 236 -9.77 -2.27 -14.46
N ARG A 237 -11.05 -2.67 -14.51
CA ARG A 237 -11.50 -3.74 -15.45
C ARG A 237 -11.20 -3.41 -16.91
N ASN A 238 -11.50 -2.19 -17.36
CA ASN A 238 -11.29 -1.79 -18.75
C ASN A 238 -9.81 -1.73 -19.10
N GLU A 239 -8.98 -1.29 -18.16
CA GLU A 239 -7.53 -1.25 -18.29
C GLU A 239 -6.94 -2.67 -18.36
N ARG A 240 -7.42 -3.62 -17.53
CA ARG A 240 -7.03 -5.05 -17.64
C ARG A 240 -7.40 -5.67 -18.98
N LEU A 241 -8.58 -5.33 -19.52
CA LEU A 241 -8.99 -5.74 -20.87
C LEU A 241 -8.03 -5.20 -21.92
N LEU A 242 -7.66 -3.92 -21.82
CA LEU A 242 -6.67 -3.30 -22.70
C LEU A 242 -5.30 -3.96 -22.59
N LEU A 243 -4.78 -4.16 -21.37
CA LEU A 243 -3.49 -4.82 -21.16
C LEU A 243 -3.50 -6.22 -21.79
N THR A 244 -4.60 -6.96 -21.63
CA THR A 244 -4.75 -8.28 -22.26
C THR A 244 -4.76 -8.17 -23.79
N ALA A 245 -5.53 -7.24 -24.36
CA ALA A 245 -5.60 -7.02 -25.80
C ALA A 245 -4.22 -6.67 -26.38
N ILE A 246 -3.51 -5.73 -25.77
CA ILE A 246 -2.15 -5.31 -26.17
C ILE A 246 -1.21 -6.52 -26.10
N THR A 247 -1.24 -7.27 -24.99
CA THR A 247 -0.42 -8.47 -24.84
C THR A 247 -0.68 -9.50 -25.96
N ARG A 248 -1.94 -9.74 -26.32
CA ARG A 248 -2.29 -10.72 -27.38
C ARG A 248 -1.88 -10.24 -28.77
N LEU A 249 -2.19 -8.98 -29.11
CA LEU A 249 -1.82 -8.39 -30.39
C LEU A 249 -0.30 -8.41 -30.63
N MET A 250 0.50 -8.12 -29.59
CA MET A 250 1.96 -8.17 -29.69
C MET A 250 2.53 -9.59 -29.86
N VAL A 251 1.84 -10.63 -29.39
CA VAL A 251 2.25 -12.02 -29.56
C VAL A 251 1.87 -12.52 -30.95
N ASP A 252 0.67 -12.19 -31.39
CA ASP A 252 0.12 -12.66 -32.65
C ASP A 252 0.83 -12.01 -33.85
N ASP A 253 1.18 -10.72 -33.74
CA ASP A 253 1.99 -10.02 -34.73
C ASP A 253 2.98 -9.02 -34.09
N PRO A 254 4.20 -9.45 -33.74
CA PRO A 254 5.20 -8.62 -33.08
C PRO A 254 5.72 -7.44 -33.91
N LEU A 255 5.53 -7.47 -35.24
CA LEU A 255 6.03 -6.43 -36.15
C LEU A 255 5.01 -5.31 -36.36
N THR A 256 3.75 -5.57 -36.06
CA THR A 256 2.67 -4.61 -36.25
C THR A 256 2.52 -3.73 -35.02
N ALA A 257 2.47 -2.42 -35.25
CA ALA A 257 2.23 -1.43 -34.21
C ALA A 257 0.83 -1.61 -33.63
N VAL A 258 0.74 -1.78 -32.30
CA VAL A 258 -0.56 -1.86 -31.61
C VAL A 258 -1.11 -0.46 -31.48
N ASN A 259 -2.33 -0.24 -31.97
CA ASN A 259 -3.00 1.05 -31.88
C ASN A 259 -4.44 0.88 -31.37
N VAL A 260 -5.11 2.01 -31.10
CA VAL A 260 -6.46 2.02 -30.55
C VAL A 260 -7.47 1.27 -31.44
N THR A 261 -7.32 1.33 -32.77
CA THR A 261 -8.19 0.61 -33.71
C THR A 261 -7.97 -0.90 -33.60
N ALA A 262 -6.72 -1.36 -33.62
CA ALA A 262 -6.40 -2.77 -33.46
C ALA A 262 -6.90 -3.35 -32.13
N ILE A 263 -6.80 -2.57 -31.04
CA ILE A 263 -7.35 -2.95 -29.73
C ILE A 263 -8.88 -3.05 -29.79
N SER A 264 -9.55 -2.08 -30.42
CA SER A 264 -11.01 -2.08 -30.58
C SER A 264 -11.49 -3.30 -31.36
N ASP A 265 -10.82 -3.62 -32.47
CA ASP A 265 -11.18 -4.77 -33.32
C ASP A 265 -11.02 -6.09 -32.54
N TRP A 266 -9.90 -6.25 -31.83
CA TRP A 266 -9.65 -7.42 -30.98
C TRP A 266 -10.71 -7.58 -29.86
N LEU A 267 -11.12 -6.47 -29.23
CA LEU A 267 -12.13 -6.48 -28.17
C LEU A 267 -13.52 -6.85 -28.69
N ILE A 268 -13.87 -6.45 -29.92
CA ILE A 268 -15.11 -6.84 -30.58
C ILE A 268 -15.11 -8.35 -30.86
N GLU A 269 -14.00 -8.89 -31.34
CA GLU A 269 -13.85 -10.34 -31.61
C GLU A 269 -13.83 -11.18 -30.32
N SER A 270 -13.40 -10.61 -29.20
CA SER A 270 -13.23 -11.31 -27.92
C SER A 270 -14.47 -11.26 -26.99
N ASP A 271 -15.64 -10.85 -27.48
CA ASP A 271 -16.88 -10.68 -26.70
C ASP A 271 -16.81 -9.64 -25.55
N TYR A 272 -15.84 -8.72 -25.58
CA TYR A 272 -15.69 -7.64 -24.60
C TYR A 272 -15.64 -6.26 -25.29
N PRO A 273 -16.65 -5.88 -26.09
CA PRO A 273 -16.62 -4.62 -26.81
C PRO A 273 -16.56 -3.44 -25.83
N LEU A 274 -15.59 -2.55 -26.07
CA LEU A 274 -15.50 -1.25 -25.43
C LEU A 274 -15.65 -0.16 -26.49
N ASP A 275 -16.36 0.91 -26.16
CA ASP A 275 -16.42 2.06 -27.05
C ASP A 275 -15.07 2.81 -27.08
N LEU A 276 -14.85 3.57 -28.15
CA LEU A 276 -13.61 4.29 -28.37
C LEU A 276 -13.28 5.30 -27.26
N THR A 277 -14.29 5.92 -26.64
CA THR A 277 -14.07 6.86 -25.52
C THR A 277 -13.56 6.11 -24.30
N THR A 278 -14.14 4.94 -23.99
CA THR A 278 -13.67 4.07 -22.91
C THR A 278 -12.25 3.54 -23.14
N ILE A 279 -11.91 3.14 -24.37
CA ILE A 279 -10.55 2.69 -24.70
C ILE A 279 -9.55 3.83 -24.50
N ASN A 280 -9.82 5.02 -25.04
CA ASN A 280 -8.92 6.17 -24.87
C ASN A 280 -8.77 6.61 -23.39
N ALA A 281 -9.84 6.52 -22.60
CA ALA A 281 -9.76 6.78 -21.17
C ALA A 281 -8.86 5.76 -20.45
N ALA A 282 -9.00 4.47 -20.76
CA ALA A 282 -8.17 3.42 -20.20
C ALA A 282 -6.70 3.51 -20.64
N VAL A 283 -6.42 3.89 -21.90
CA VAL A 283 -5.04 4.17 -22.38
C VAL A 283 -4.42 5.27 -21.53
N ARG A 284 -5.12 6.39 -21.32
CA ARG A 284 -4.60 7.50 -20.51
C ARG A 284 -4.34 7.09 -19.06
N GLY A 285 -5.21 6.27 -18.47
CA GLY A 285 -5.02 5.71 -17.12
C GLY A 285 -3.74 4.87 -17.04
N LEU A 286 -3.57 3.93 -17.98
CA LEU A 286 -2.38 3.07 -18.05
C LEU A 286 -1.08 3.85 -18.35
N GLU A 287 -1.14 4.91 -19.17
CA GLU A 287 -0.01 5.82 -19.40
C GLU A 287 0.30 6.64 -18.15
N TYR A 288 -0.74 7.12 -17.46
CA TYR A 288 -0.62 7.84 -16.22
C TYR A 288 0.09 7.00 -15.16
N ASP A 289 -0.28 5.74 -15.03
CA ASP A 289 0.34 4.76 -14.10
C ASP A 289 1.67 4.20 -14.61
N GLU A 290 2.17 4.70 -15.74
CA GLU A 290 3.44 4.33 -16.35
C GLU A 290 3.58 2.83 -16.68
N LEU A 291 2.46 2.17 -16.98
CA LEU A 291 2.44 0.76 -17.41
C LEU A 291 2.65 0.61 -18.91
N ILE A 292 2.14 1.59 -19.68
CA ILE A 292 2.29 1.66 -21.13
C ILE A 292 2.84 3.03 -21.55
N GLU A 293 3.20 3.12 -22.83
CA GLU A 293 3.50 4.37 -23.53
C GLU A 293 2.74 4.42 -24.86
N ASN A 294 2.33 5.60 -25.30
CA ASN A 294 1.70 5.82 -26.61
C ASN A 294 2.55 6.75 -27.48
N ASN A 295 3.42 6.15 -28.29
CA ASN A 295 4.33 6.88 -29.17
C ASN A 295 3.69 7.06 -30.56
N LYS A 296 3.09 8.23 -30.80
CA LYS A 296 2.42 8.59 -32.07
C LYS A 296 1.34 7.58 -32.49
N GLY A 297 0.60 7.02 -31.53
CA GLY A 297 -0.45 6.03 -31.77
C GLY A 297 0.02 4.57 -31.68
N ASN A 298 1.33 4.32 -31.53
CA ASN A 298 1.86 2.99 -31.22
C ASN A 298 1.91 2.80 -29.71
N ILE A 299 1.15 1.82 -29.21
CA ILE A 299 1.00 1.50 -27.79
C ILE A 299 1.90 0.31 -27.46
N SER A 300 2.79 0.49 -26.49
CA SER A 300 3.71 -0.55 -26.00
C SER A 300 3.79 -0.58 -24.49
N PHE A 301 4.18 -1.72 -23.91
CA PHE A 301 4.51 -1.82 -22.49
C PHE A 301 5.82 -1.09 -22.21
N LYS A 302 5.87 -0.32 -21.13
CA LYS A 302 7.14 0.28 -20.66
C LYS A 302 8.07 -0.76 -20.03
N SER A 303 7.52 -1.78 -19.37
CA SER A 303 8.28 -2.84 -18.67
C SER A 303 8.09 -4.18 -19.37
N SER A 304 9.19 -4.76 -19.87
CA SER A 304 9.13 -6.10 -20.46
C SER A 304 8.84 -7.18 -19.40
N LEU A 305 9.27 -7.02 -18.14
CA LEU A 305 8.90 -7.97 -17.08
C LEU A 305 7.39 -8.00 -16.82
N MET A 306 6.73 -6.84 -16.81
CA MET A 306 5.28 -6.77 -16.67
C MET A 306 4.58 -7.44 -17.85
N GLN A 307 5.06 -7.22 -19.07
CA GLN A 307 4.54 -7.90 -20.27
C GLN A 307 4.66 -9.43 -20.17
N VAL A 308 5.83 -9.95 -19.80
CA VAL A 308 6.03 -11.41 -19.63
C VAL A 308 5.15 -11.95 -18.51
N TRP A 309 4.98 -11.21 -17.42
CA TRP A 309 4.08 -11.61 -16.34
C TRP A 309 2.62 -11.68 -16.81
N LEU A 310 2.15 -10.70 -17.57
CA LEU A 310 0.80 -10.67 -18.15
C LEU A 310 0.59 -11.86 -19.09
N LEU A 311 1.56 -12.20 -19.93
CA LEU A 311 1.47 -13.39 -20.80
C LEU A 311 1.23 -14.69 -20.03
N GLN A 312 1.79 -14.79 -18.82
CA GLN A 312 1.70 -15.98 -17.99
C GLN A 312 0.48 -16.00 -17.05
N ASN A 313 -0.09 -14.84 -16.71
CA ASN A 313 -1.04 -14.69 -15.61
C ASN A 313 -2.33 -13.94 -15.95
N ALA A 314 -2.36 -13.18 -17.05
CA ALA A 314 -3.53 -12.41 -17.47
C ALA A 314 -4.53 -13.33 -18.16
N GLU A 315 -5.29 -14.06 -17.36
CA GLU A 315 -6.51 -14.70 -17.81
C GLU A 315 -7.67 -13.72 -17.65
N LEU A 316 -8.38 -13.45 -18.74
CA LEU A 316 -9.71 -12.85 -18.62
C LEU A 316 -10.57 -13.86 -17.90
N GLN A 317 -11.18 -13.43 -16.78
CA GLN A 317 -12.30 -14.18 -16.23
C GLN A 317 -13.35 -14.22 -17.34
N THR A 318 -13.48 -15.36 -18.00
CA THR A 318 -14.58 -15.62 -18.92
C THR A 318 -15.84 -15.26 -18.15
N ALA A 319 -16.62 -14.32 -18.69
CA ALA A 319 -17.90 -13.95 -18.13
C ALA A 319 -18.61 -15.25 -17.78
N SER A 320 -18.64 -15.58 -16.49
CA SER A 320 -19.20 -16.85 -16.05
C SER A 320 -20.61 -16.80 -16.55
N THR A 321 -20.92 -17.67 -17.52
CA THR A 321 -22.28 -17.91 -17.98
C THR A 321 -23.05 -18.06 -16.71
N THR A 322 -23.88 -17.07 -16.40
CA THR A 322 -24.45 -16.90 -15.07
C THR A 322 -25.08 -18.23 -14.72
N THR A 323 -24.42 -19.00 -13.84
CA THR A 323 -24.94 -20.27 -13.40
C THR A 323 -26.17 -19.87 -12.63
N VAL A 324 -27.33 -19.98 -13.30
CA VAL A 324 -28.63 -19.65 -12.75
C VAL A 324 -28.67 -20.31 -11.40
N ALA A 325 -28.63 -19.51 -10.34
CA ALA A 325 -28.65 -20.01 -8.99
C ALA A 325 -29.80 -21.02 -8.91
N PRO A 326 -29.54 -22.26 -8.44
CA PRO A 326 -30.60 -23.26 -8.39
C PRO A 326 -31.77 -22.67 -7.60
N PRO A 327 -33.01 -22.84 -8.08
CA PRO A 327 -34.16 -22.15 -7.53
C PRO A 327 -34.22 -22.36 -6.02
N ARG A 328 -34.30 -21.25 -5.26
CA ARG A 328 -34.36 -21.15 -3.78
C ARG A 328 -35.40 -22.06 -3.10
N ARG A 329 -36.21 -22.81 -3.85
CA ARG A 329 -37.15 -23.82 -3.35
C ARG A 329 -36.45 -24.94 -2.58
N GLY A 330 -35.23 -25.33 -2.96
CA GLY A 330 -34.47 -26.37 -2.24
C GLY A 330 -34.04 -25.96 -0.83
N LEU A 331 -33.59 -24.72 -0.66
CA LEU A 331 -33.15 -24.18 0.64
C LEU A 331 -34.33 -23.96 1.61
N ILE A 332 -35.49 -23.54 1.11
CA ILE A 332 -36.70 -23.38 1.92
C ILE A 332 -37.21 -24.76 2.38
N ALA A 333 -37.19 -25.77 1.51
CA ALA A 333 -37.57 -27.13 1.89
C ALA A 333 -36.64 -27.72 2.96
N ALA A 334 -35.32 -27.52 2.82
CA ALA A 334 -34.35 -27.97 3.82
C ALA A 334 -34.55 -27.28 5.19
N ALA A 335 -34.84 -25.98 5.20
CA ALA A 335 -35.11 -25.24 6.42
C ALA A 335 -36.40 -25.71 7.12
N ILE A 336 -37.46 -26.01 6.37
CA ILE A 336 -38.72 -26.55 6.92
C ILE A 336 -38.50 -27.94 7.53
N VAL A 337 -37.74 -28.81 6.86
CA VAL A 337 -37.41 -30.15 7.39
C VAL A 337 -36.59 -30.05 8.67
N LEU A 338 -35.60 -29.15 8.74
CA LEU A 338 -34.80 -28.94 9.93
C LEU A 338 -35.65 -28.42 11.11
N ALA A 339 -36.57 -27.48 10.85
CA ALA A 339 -37.47 -26.96 11.86
C ALA A 339 -38.43 -28.05 12.41
N LEU A 340 -38.94 -28.92 11.54
CA LEU A 340 -39.76 -30.07 11.96
C LEU A 340 -38.99 -31.06 12.81
N ILE A 341 -37.73 -31.36 12.47
CA ILE A 341 -36.88 -32.25 13.28
C ILE A 341 -36.67 -31.66 14.68
N ILE A 342 -36.36 -30.35 14.78
CA ILE A 342 -36.18 -29.68 16.07
C ILE A 342 -37.47 -29.74 16.90
N LEU A 343 -38.63 -29.51 16.27
CA LEU A 343 -39.92 -29.52 16.97
C LEU A 343 -40.28 -30.92 17.51
N VAL A 344 -40.00 -31.98 16.74
CA VAL A 344 -40.14 -33.36 17.20
C VAL A 344 -39.20 -33.64 18.38
N LEU A 345 -37.96 -33.16 18.33
CA LEU A 345 -36.97 -33.38 19.38
C LEU A 345 -37.38 -32.71 20.70
N VAL A 346 -37.89 -31.48 20.64
CA VAL A 346 -38.43 -30.76 21.80
C VAL A 346 -39.64 -31.49 22.37
N PHE A 347 -40.54 -32.00 21.52
CA PHE A 347 -41.70 -32.76 21.98
C PHE A 347 -41.29 -34.05 22.71
N VAL A 348 -40.30 -34.78 22.19
CA VAL A 348 -39.79 -36.01 22.82
C VAL A 348 -39.15 -35.73 24.18
N VAL A 349 -38.38 -34.64 24.32
CA VAL A 349 -37.76 -34.26 25.59
C VAL A 349 -38.83 -33.82 26.61
N SER A 350 -39.90 -33.17 26.17
CA SER A 350 -40.99 -32.73 27.07
C SER A 350 -41.84 -33.87 27.64
N GLN A 351 -41.76 -35.07 27.06
CA GLN A 351 -42.49 -36.27 27.51
C GLN A 351 -41.70 -37.11 28.52
N GLN A 352 -40.46 -36.74 28.87
CA GLN A 352 -39.71 -37.47 29.89
C GLN A 352 -40.19 -37.08 31.30
N PRO A 353 -40.70 -38.02 32.11
CA PRO A 353 -41.08 -37.74 33.48
C PRO A 353 -39.86 -37.35 34.32
N PRO A 354 -40.01 -36.42 35.28
CA PRO A 354 -38.89 -35.93 36.08
C PRO A 354 -38.23 -37.08 36.85
N ALA A 355 -36.91 -37.20 36.71
CA ALA A 355 -36.11 -38.20 37.40
C ALA A 355 -36.12 -37.95 38.91
N ASN A 356 -36.39 -39.01 39.66
CA ASN A 356 -36.48 -39.05 41.13
C ASN A 356 -35.21 -38.50 41.81
N GLN A 357 -35.42 -37.68 42.84
CA GLN A 357 -34.39 -37.14 43.73
C GLN A 357 -33.69 -38.26 44.52
N PRO A 358 -32.34 -38.28 44.60
CA PRO A 358 -31.63 -39.17 45.50
C PRO A 358 -31.51 -38.58 46.92
N SER A 359 -31.78 -39.46 47.87
CA SER A 359 -31.71 -39.31 49.32
C SER A 359 -30.30 -39.02 49.86
N SER A 360 -30.27 -38.24 50.93
CA SER A 360 -29.13 -37.88 51.78
C SER A 360 -28.36 -39.09 52.35
N SER A 361 -27.03 -39.08 52.24
CA SER A 361 -26.13 -39.97 53.00
C SER A 361 -24.75 -39.33 53.22
N THR A 362 -24.57 -38.85 54.45
CA THR A 362 -23.40 -38.93 55.35
C THR A 362 -21.95 -38.95 54.82
N ALA A 363 -21.19 -37.97 55.32
CA ALA A 363 -19.74 -37.79 55.18
C ALA A 363 -18.88 -38.80 55.96
N GLN A 364 -17.67 -39.07 55.46
CA GLN A 364 -16.54 -39.62 56.21
C GLN A 364 -15.22 -38.93 55.78
N PRO A 365 -14.19 -38.90 56.66
CA PRO A 365 -13.22 -37.81 56.75
C PRO A 365 -11.90 -38.02 55.98
N THR A 366 -11.29 -36.90 55.59
CA THR A 366 -10.02 -36.79 54.85
C THR A 366 -8.80 -37.07 55.74
N LEU A 367 -7.95 -38.00 55.30
CA LEU A 367 -6.63 -38.30 55.87
C LEU A 367 -5.58 -37.28 55.40
N THR A 368 -4.84 -36.73 56.36
CA THR A 368 -3.67 -35.87 56.20
C THR A 368 -2.42 -36.70 55.89
N LEU A 369 -1.62 -36.31 54.92
CA LEU A 369 -0.24 -36.80 54.79
C LEU A 369 0.72 -35.61 54.73
N ILE A 370 1.54 -35.55 55.77
CA ILE A 370 2.66 -34.65 56.02
C ILE A 370 3.88 -35.19 55.27
N ALA A 371 4.64 -34.30 54.63
CA ALA A 371 6.07 -34.51 54.42
C ALA A 371 6.78 -33.17 54.61
N ASN A 372 7.63 -33.13 55.63
CA ASN A 372 8.72 -32.18 55.91
C ASN A 372 9.95 -33.05 56.22
N PRO A 373 11.19 -32.51 56.23
CA PRO A 373 11.63 -31.19 55.80
C PRO A 373 12.43 -31.18 54.48
#